data_AF-A0A0C2Y5B4-F1
#
_entry.id   AF-A0A0C2Y5B4-F1
#
_cell.length_a   1.000
_cell.length_b   1.000
_cell.length_c   1.000
_cell.angle_alpha   90.00
_cell.angle_beta   90.00
_cell.angle_gamma   90.00
#
_symmetry.space_group_name_H-M   'P 1'
#
loop_
_entity.id
_entity.type
_entity.pdbx_description
1 polymer ?
#
loop_
_entity_poly.entity_id
_entity_poly.type
_entity_poly.pdbx_seq_one_letter_code
_entity_poly.pdbx_strand_id
1 'polypeptide(L)'
;MKISLFLLKRAYSISPELFPYIDFLIYRCKQKGYLPSLDNSPVAEIEDPTFVAHVDRREPLDESATSLNVLKIPLASQASTSLIDAIPPAAPIIHQGSPRQQTITYALSRTEVVYHIANQVVDILRRICVECAIFGSLGCHLYGNERSPNDIDILALPPTGIHITAEWLKRAIVKLDSENFCLERPKDPKATFRILYFTVDDKLAPPNAFHKNKCKIDILFPNTLHLPSLSKNEIKWQHGLPVIPFSVLLLQKLQGWDDHRKMSEYYKYEKQYMDASDVQNLLKLEHIVSLRFSKPWWDRRFFSQEFQVLSLRRVEDFCGEYPASKEEWARLGFRVPNERGVAARWLAGSVLASEWVCFQCTNS
;
A
#
# COMPACT_ATOMS: atom_id res chain seq x y z
N MET A 1 -25.99 13.47 -20.11
CA MET A 1 -26.79 12.45 -19.40
C MET A 1 -27.33 13.08 -18.10
N LYS A 2 -28.61 13.48 -18.07
CA LYS A 2 -29.23 14.05 -16.86
C LYS A 2 -29.77 12.90 -16.02
N ILE A 3 -29.06 12.50 -14.96
CA ILE A 3 -29.59 11.52 -14.02
C ILE A 3 -30.54 12.25 -13.08
N SER A 4 -31.81 11.85 -13.07
CA SER A 4 -32.80 12.45 -12.18
C SER A 4 -32.43 12.21 -10.72
N LEU A 5 -32.38 13.26 -9.91
CA LEU A 5 -32.15 13.19 -8.47
C LEU A 5 -33.19 12.28 -7.78
N PHE A 6 -34.36 12.13 -8.39
CA PHE A 6 -35.40 11.19 -7.97
C PHE A 6 -34.95 9.72 -8.10
N LEU A 7 -34.23 9.36 -9.17
CA LEU A 7 -33.68 8.01 -9.33
C LEU A 7 -32.58 7.72 -8.32
N LEU A 8 -31.74 8.72 -7.99
CA LEU A 8 -30.74 8.62 -6.93
C LEU A 8 -31.40 8.45 -5.54
N LYS A 9 -32.46 9.21 -5.24
CA LYS A 9 -33.25 9.05 -4.00
C LYS A 9 -34.02 7.72 -3.94
N ARG A 10 -34.46 7.20 -5.08
CA ARG A 10 -35.12 5.88 -5.15
C ARG A 10 -34.12 4.74 -4.97
N ALA A 11 -32.93 4.83 -5.59
CA ALA A 11 -31.83 3.90 -5.33
C ALA A 11 -31.41 3.91 -3.86
N TYR A 12 -31.36 5.11 -3.24
CA TYR A 12 -31.09 5.31 -1.82
C TYR A 12 -32.09 4.57 -0.91
N SER A 13 -33.38 4.55 -1.25
CA SER A 13 -34.39 3.83 -0.47
C SER A 13 -34.37 2.31 -0.66
N ILE A 14 -33.76 1.82 -1.74
CA ILE A 14 -33.78 0.39 -2.11
C ILE A 14 -32.53 -0.33 -1.62
N SER A 15 -31.37 0.34 -1.57
CA SER A 15 -30.13 -0.26 -1.07
C SER A 15 -29.24 0.78 -0.38
N PRO A 16 -29.29 0.86 0.96
CA PRO A 16 -28.46 1.78 1.76
C PRO A 16 -26.95 1.55 1.56
N GLU A 17 -26.56 0.38 1.08
CA GLU A 17 -25.16 -0.04 0.89
C GLU A 17 -24.49 0.67 -0.30
N LEU A 18 -25.30 1.25 -1.19
CA LEU A 18 -24.82 2.10 -2.28
C LEU A 18 -24.51 3.53 -1.84
N PHE A 19 -24.72 3.87 -0.57
CA PHE A 19 -24.53 5.22 -0.02
C PHE A 19 -23.17 5.85 -0.36
N PRO A 20 -22.02 5.17 -0.20
CA PRO A 20 -20.72 5.75 -0.52
C PRO A 20 -20.56 6.06 -2.02
N TYR A 21 -21.17 5.24 -2.88
CA TYR A 21 -21.12 5.40 -4.33
C TYR A 21 -22.05 6.51 -4.83
N ILE A 22 -23.23 6.64 -4.23
CA ILE A 22 -24.22 7.68 -4.55
C ILE A 22 -23.72 9.05 -4.12
N ASP A 23 -23.15 9.18 -2.93
CA ASP A 23 -22.56 10.44 -2.46
C ASP A 23 -21.37 10.86 -3.33
N PHE A 24 -20.55 9.89 -3.74
CA PHE A 24 -19.46 10.13 -4.68
C PHE A 24 -19.96 10.61 -6.07
N LEU A 25 -21.05 10.01 -6.59
CA LEU A 25 -21.65 10.42 -7.85
C LEU A 25 -22.30 11.80 -7.76
N ILE A 26 -23.01 12.10 -6.66
CA ILE A 26 -23.59 13.42 -6.40
C ILE A 26 -22.49 14.48 -6.31
N TYR A 27 -21.40 14.18 -5.59
CA TYR A 27 -20.23 15.04 -5.51
C TYR A 27 -19.61 15.31 -6.89
N ARG A 28 -19.42 14.28 -7.71
CA ARG A 28 -18.93 14.40 -9.10
C ARG A 28 -19.85 15.24 -9.98
N CYS A 29 -21.16 15.07 -9.87
CA CYS A 29 -22.14 15.85 -10.62
C CYS A 29 -22.13 17.33 -10.21
N LYS A 30 -21.91 17.64 -8.93
CA LYS A 30 -21.75 19.02 -8.44
C LYS A 30 -20.48 19.68 -8.99
N GLN A 31 -19.34 18.97 -8.94
CA GLN A 31 -18.06 19.50 -9.43
C GLN A 31 -18.04 19.83 -10.93
N LYS A 32 -18.84 19.12 -11.74
CA LYS A 32 -18.93 19.36 -13.19
C LYS A 32 -20.12 20.24 -13.61
N GLY A 33 -20.83 20.85 -12.66
CA GLY A 33 -21.99 21.71 -12.94
C GLY A 33 -23.18 20.97 -13.56
N TYR A 34 -23.24 19.64 -13.42
CA TYR A 34 -24.32 18.82 -14.01
C TYR A 34 -25.55 18.68 -13.11
N LEU A 35 -25.51 19.20 -11.88
CA LEU A 35 -26.67 19.30 -11.02
C LEU A 35 -27.29 20.69 -11.16
N PRO A 36 -28.55 20.80 -11.65
CA PRO A 36 -29.22 22.09 -11.72
C PRO A 36 -29.41 22.67 -10.32
N SER A 37 -29.40 24.01 -10.24
CA SER A 37 -29.88 24.76 -9.08
C SER A 37 -31.26 24.22 -8.65
N LEU A 38 -31.46 24.04 -7.34
CA LEU A 38 -32.74 23.65 -6.74
C LEU A 38 -33.72 24.83 -6.84
N ASP A 39 -34.15 25.16 -8.05
CA ASP A 39 -35.29 26.03 -8.27
C ASP A 39 -36.42 25.18 -8.86
N ASN A 40 -37.54 25.12 -8.13
CA ASN A 40 -38.68 24.22 -8.35
C ASN A 40 -39.53 24.60 -9.58
N SER A 41 -38.93 24.91 -10.72
CA SER A 41 -39.68 25.17 -11.95
C SER A 41 -39.75 23.92 -12.82
N PRO A 42 -40.94 23.55 -13.34
CA PRO A 42 -41.09 22.39 -14.20
C PRO A 42 -40.42 22.64 -15.55
N VAL A 43 -39.53 21.72 -15.97
CA VAL A 43 -38.85 21.79 -17.27
C VAL A 43 -39.68 21.03 -18.30
N ALA A 44 -40.09 21.75 -19.36
CA ALA A 44 -40.76 21.21 -20.53
C ALA A 44 -39.84 20.27 -21.33
N GLU A 45 -40.45 19.23 -21.91
CA GLU A 45 -39.84 18.30 -22.85
C GLU A 45 -39.42 19.03 -24.15
N ILE A 46 -38.22 18.72 -24.63
CA ILE A 46 -37.81 19.03 -26.01
C ILE A 46 -37.16 17.79 -26.59
N GLU A 47 -37.67 17.43 -27.77
CA GLU A 47 -37.32 16.30 -28.62
C GLU A 47 -35.94 16.47 -29.29
N ASP A 48 -35.32 15.32 -29.57
CA ASP A 48 -34.17 15.11 -30.45
C ASP A 48 -34.56 15.44 -31.91
N PRO A 49 -33.65 15.77 -32.86
CA PRO A 49 -32.87 14.69 -33.47
C PRO A 49 -31.50 15.04 -34.10
N THR A 50 -30.77 13.96 -34.35
CA THR A 50 -29.83 13.67 -35.48
C THR A 50 -28.34 13.96 -35.34
N PHE A 51 -27.57 12.86 -35.37
CA PHE A 51 -26.12 12.79 -35.53
C PHE A 51 -25.84 12.06 -36.87
N VAL A 52 -25.15 12.71 -37.81
CA VAL A 52 -24.68 12.09 -39.05
C VAL A 52 -23.20 11.77 -38.91
N ALA A 53 -22.85 10.51 -39.14
CA ALA A 53 -21.48 10.02 -39.20
C ALA A 53 -20.88 10.25 -40.58
N HIS A 54 -19.62 10.72 -40.64
CA HIS A 54 -18.77 10.59 -41.82
C HIS A 54 -17.44 9.95 -41.42
N VAL A 55 -17.14 8.86 -42.14
CA VAL A 55 -15.90 8.08 -42.14
C VAL A 55 -15.28 8.25 -43.53
N ASP A 56 -13.99 8.61 -43.61
CA ASP A 56 -13.08 8.28 -44.72
C ASP A 56 -11.63 8.51 -44.23
N ARG A 57 -10.79 7.48 -44.07
CA ARG A 57 -9.89 6.76 -45.01
C ARG A 57 -8.57 7.47 -45.37
N ARG A 58 -7.49 6.81 -44.89
CA ARG A 58 -6.18 6.46 -45.50
C ARG A 58 -5.11 7.54 -45.77
N GLU A 59 -4.00 7.41 -45.00
CA GLU A 59 -2.55 7.28 -45.31
C GLU A 59 -1.95 7.76 -46.67
N PRO A 60 -0.62 8.01 -46.84
CA PRO A 60 0.55 7.62 -46.01
C PRO A 60 1.72 8.66 -45.82
N LEU A 61 2.66 8.28 -44.94
CA LEU A 61 4.11 8.53 -44.82
C LEU A 61 4.78 9.76 -45.49
N ASP A 62 5.56 10.54 -44.71
CA ASP A 62 7.01 10.71 -44.95
C ASP A 62 7.77 11.32 -43.76
N GLU A 63 9.05 10.95 -43.65
CA GLU A 63 10.04 11.41 -42.68
C GLU A 63 10.53 12.83 -42.98
N SER A 64 10.77 13.66 -41.96
CA SER A 64 12.01 14.46 -41.85
C SER A 64 12.02 15.33 -40.59
N ALA A 65 13.22 15.43 -40.03
CA ALA A 65 13.54 16.17 -38.83
C ALA A 65 13.34 17.69 -38.98
N THR A 66 12.83 18.35 -37.94
CA THR A 66 13.17 19.75 -37.65
C THR A 66 12.84 20.16 -36.22
N SER A 67 13.89 20.64 -35.54
CA SER A 67 13.95 21.61 -34.43
C SER A 67 12.63 22.02 -33.75
N LEU A 68 12.42 21.56 -32.51
CA LEU A 68 11.33 22.02 -31.64
C LEU A 68 11.72 23.28 -30.87
N ASN A 69 11.16 24.40 -31.32
CA ASN A 69 11.06 25.64 -30.55
C ASN A 69 10.23 25.42 -29.28
N VAL A 70 10.81 25.77 -28.14
CA VAL A 70 10.16 25.75 -26.82
C VAL A 70 9.13 26.88 -26.75
N LEU A 71 7.86 26.54 -26.98
CA LEU A 71 6.72 27.39 -26.66
C LEU A 71 6.45 27.32 -25.15
N LYS A 72 6.66 28.46 -24.47
CA LYS A 72 6.26 28.68 -23.08
C LYS A 72 4.73 28.65 -22.98
N ILE A 73 4.18 27.59 -22.38
CA ILE A 73 2.78 27.52 -21.96
C ILE A 73 2.68 28.11 -20.54
N PRO A 74 1.72 29.01 -20.24
CA PRO A 74 1.56 29.55 -18.90
C PRO A 74 1.08 28.45 -17.94
N LEU A 75 1.80 28.29 -16.83
CA LEU A 75 1.43 27.42 -15.73
C LEU A 75 0.17 27.97 -15.05
N ALA A 76 -1.00 27.45 -15.43
CA ALA A 76 -2.25 27.74 -14.73
C ALA A 76 -2.21 27.09 -13.34
N SER A 77 -2.04 27.93 -12.33
CA SER A 77 -2.28 27.60 -10.91
C SER A 77 -3.74 27.16 -10.74
N GLN A 78 -3.99 25.85 -10.74
CA GLN A 78 -5.28 25.32 -10.33
C GLN A 78 -5.29 25.19 -8.81
N ALA A 79 -6.02 26.10 -8.18
CA ALA A 79 -6.37 26.02 -6.77
C ALA A 79 -7.13 24.70 -6.51
N SER A 80 -6.45 23.74 -5.88
CA SER A 80 -7.08 22.55 -5.32
C SER A 80 -7.95 22.97 -4.14
N THR A 81 -9.24 23.19 -4.40
CA THR A 81 -10.25 23.30 -3.35
C THR A 81 -10.30 21.97 -2.58
N SER A 82 -10.25 22.08 -1.25
CA SER A 82 -9.90 21.01 -0.33
C SER A 82 -10.97 19.90 -0.30
N LEU A 83 -10.65 18.74 -0.91
CA LEU A 83 -11.38 17.47 -0.74
C LEU A 83 -11.58 17.09 0.74
N ILE A 84 -10.78 17.66 1.64
CA ILE A 84 -10.79 17.39 3.07
C ILE A 84 -12.03 18.02 3.73
N ASP A 85 -12.54 19.14 3.22
CA ASP A 85 -13.66 19.87 3.84
C ASP A 85 -15.04 19.33 3.41
N ALA A 86 -15.08 18.53 2.34
CA ALA A 86 -16.30 17.88 1.89
C ALA A 86 -16.61 16.58 2.66
N ILE A 87 -15.69 16.11 3.53
CA ILE A 87 -15.95 14.97 4.41
C ILE A 87 -16.84 15.47 5.55
N PRO A 88 -18.12 15.05 5.63
CA PRO A 88 -18.97 15.46 6.73
C PRO A 88 -18.32 15.05 8.06
N PRO A 89 -18.40 15.89 9.11
CA PRO A 89 -17.90 15.52 10.43
C PRO A 89 -18.52 14.18 10.81
N ALA A 90 -17.68 13.25 11.28
CA ALA A 90 -18.13 11.97 11.77
C ALA A 90 -19.23 12.19 12.80
N ALA A 91 -20.39 11.55 12.64
CA ALA A 91 -21.40 11.55 13.68
C ALA A 91 -20.75 11.03 14.97
N PRO A 92 -20.96 11.71 16.12
CA PRO A 92 -20.39 11.25 17.38
C PRO A 92 -20.86 9.82 17.66
N ILE A 93 -19.91 8.94 17.96
CA ILE A 93 -20.21 7.56 18.34
C ILE A 93 -20.91 7.61 19.69
N ILE A 94 -22.24 7.45 19.71
CA ILE A 94 -23.03 7.41 20.93
C ILE A 94 -22.84 6.03 21.57
N HIS A 95 -21.91 5.92 22.50
CA HIS A 95 -21.81 4.78 23.39
C HIS A 95 -22.95 4.83 24.41
N GLN A 96 -23.97 3.99 24.22
CA GLN A 96 -25.02 3.80 25.21
C GLN A 96 -24.42 3.21 26.50
N GLY A 97 -24.69 3.88 27.62
CA GLY A 97 -24.12 3.57 28.93
C GLY A 97 -24.50 2.17 29.42
N SER A 98 -23.49 1.32 29.56
CA SER A 98 -23.58 -0.01 30.16
C SER A 98 -23.19 0.07 31.66
N PRO A 99 -23.70 -0.84 32.53
CA PRO A 99 -23.50 -0.79 33.97
C PRO A 99 -22.02 -0.84 34.35
N ARG A 100 -21.65 -0.16 35.44
CA ARG A 100 -20.31 -0.21 36.09
C ARG A 100 -19.85 -1.65 36.30
N GLN A 101 -19.14 -2.19 35.31
CA GLN A 101 -18.36 -3.41 35.46
C GLN A 101 -17.04 -3.04 36.13
N GLN A 102 -16.68 -3.80 37.16
CA GLN A 102 -15.36 -3.76 37.77
C GLN A 102 -14.33 -4.02 36.66
N THR A 103 -13.63 -2.98 36.24
CA THR A 103 -12.67 -3.03 35.14
C THR A 103 -11.43 -3.77 35.63
N ILE A 104 -11.45 -5.10 35.54
CA ILE A 104 -10.23 -5.87 35.39
C ILE A 104 -9.77 -5.57 33.97
N THR A 105 -9.06 -4.44 33.82
CA THR A 105 -8.51 -4.01 32.53
C THR A 105 -7.32 -4.92 32.25
N TYR A 106 -7.56 -6.06 31.61
CA TYR A 106 -6.47 -6.83 31.03
C TYR A 106 -5.84 -5.97 29.95
N ALA A 107 -4.66 -5.43 30.22
CA ALA A 107 -3.89 -4.69 29.23
C ALA A 107 -3.62 -5.64 28.05
N LEU A 108 -3.93 -5.19 26.84
CA LEU A 108 -3.80 -6.03 25.65
C LEU A 108 -2.32 -6.33 25.40
N SER A 109 -2.04 -7.52 24.86
CA SER A 109 -0.72 -7.85 24.33
C SER A 109 -0.37 -6.90 23.18
N ARG A 110 0.93 -6.72 22.90
CA ARG A 110 1.39 -5.88 21.77
C ARG A 110 0.67 -6.24 20.46
N THR A 111 0.55 -7.53 20.18
CA THR A 111 -0.13 -8.02 18.98
C THR A 111 -1.59 -7.59 18.96
N GLU A 112 -2.34 -7.81 20.02
CA GLU A 112 -3.76 -7.41 20.10
C GLU A 112 -3.95 -5.90 19.92
N VAL A 113 -3.05 -5.09 20.48
CA VAL A 113 -3.03 -3.63 20.27
C VAL A 113 -2.81 -3.29 18.79
N VAL A 114 -1.83 -3.93 18.14
CA VAL A 114 -1.57 -3.71 16.70
C VAL A 114 -2.78 -4.11 15.84
N TYR A 115 -3.45 -5.23 16.15
CA TYR A 115 -4.69 -5.63 15.48
C TYR A 115 -5.82 -4.61 15.68
N HIS A 116 -5.98 -4.12 16.90
CA HIS A 116 -6.97 -3.09 17.20
C HIS A 116 -6.74 -1.84 16.36
N ILE A 117 -5.51 -1.34 16.33
CA ILE A 117 -5.12 -0.16 15.54
C ILE A 117 -5.32 -0.42 14.04
N ALA A 118 -4.94 -1.60 13.55
CA ALA A 118 -5.11 -1.96 12.14
C ALA A 118 -6.58 -1.95 11.71
N ASN A 119 -7.49 -2.50 12.54
CA ASN A 119 -8.93 -2.45 12.27
C ASN A 119 -9.42 -1.00 12.19
N GLN A 120 -9.02 -0.14 13.13
CA GLN A 120 -9.41 1.27 13.10
C GLN A 120 -8.93 1.98 11.83
N VAL A 121 -7.67 1.79 11.41
CA VAL A 121 -7.15 2.43 10.19
C VAL A 121 -7.88 1.89 8.94
N VAL A 122 -8.11 0.58 8.85
CA VAL A 122 -8.85 -0.02 7.73
C VAL A 122 -10.28 0.54 7.66
N ASP A 123 -10.96 0.68 8.79
CA ASP A 123 -12.32 1.24 8.84
C ASP A 123 -12.34 2.72 8.44
N ILE A 124 -11.37 3.52 8.89
CA ILE A 124 -11.22 4.92 8.46
C ILE A 124 -10.98 5.01 6.95
N LEU A 125 -10.06 4.21 6.40
CA LEU A 125 -9.78 4.18 4.95
C LEU A 125 -11.02 3.77 4.15
N ARG A 126 -11.78 2.76 4.62
CA ARG A 126 -13.04 2.34 4.01
C ARG A 126 -14.07 3.47 3.99
N ARG A 127 -14.20 4.24 5.08
CA ARG A 127 -15.13 5.37 5.18
C ARG A 127 -14.84 6.49 4.18
N ILE A 128 -13.56 6.68 3.82
CA ILE A 128 -13.15 7.63 2.77
C ILE A 128 -13.02 6.98 1.38
N CYS A 129 -13.63 5.80 1.19
CA CYS A 129 -13.66 5.05 -0.07
C CYS A 129 -12.28 4.69 -0.62
N VAL A 130 -11.32 4.41 0.26
CA VAL A 130 -9.98 3.94 -0.11
C VAL A 130 -9.85 2.49 0.29
N GLU A 131 -9.71 1.61 -0.71
CA GLU A 131 -9.41 0.21 -0.46
C GLU A 131 -7.99 0.07 0.05
N CYS A 132 -7.72 -0.97 0.82
CA CYS A 132 -6.38 -1.19 1.34
C CYS A 132 -6.12 -2.66 1.60
N ALA A 133 -4.84 -2.99 1.76
CA ALA A 133 -4.39 -4.29 2.18
C ALA A 133 -3.16 -4.15 3.09
N ILE A 134 -3.12 -4.93 4.15
CA ILE A 134 -2.01 -4.99 5.09
C ILE A 134 -0.87 -5.79 4.46
N PHE A 135 0.36 -5.35 4.70
CA PHE A 135 1.57 -6.08 4.37
C PHE A 135 2.57 -5.99 5.53
N GLY A 136 3.85 -6.26 5.28
CA GLY A 136 4.90 -6.08 6.25
C GLY A 136 4.82 -7.03 7.44
N SER A 137 5.19 -6.55 8.63
CA SER A 137 5.32 -7.40 9.83
C SER A 137 3.96 -7.96 10.30
N LEU A 138 2.92 -7.13 10.32
CA LEU A 138 1.55 -7.56 10.63
C LEU A 138 1.01 -8.52 9.57
N GLY A 139 1.29 -8.28 8.29
CA GLY A 139 0.94 -9.21 7.21
C GLY A 139 1.56 -10.59 7.42
N CYS A 140 2.85 -10.67 7.79
CA CYS A 140 3.50 -11.94 8.11
C CYS A 140 2.82 -12.66 9.27
N HIS A 141 2.50 -11.91 10.33
CA HIS A 141 1.84 -12.47 11.51
C HIS A 141 0.43 -12.98 11.20
N LEU A 142 -0.35 -12.25 10.40
CA LEU A 142 -1.70 -12.66 9.94
C LEU A 142 -1.70 -13.96 9.14
N TYR A 143 -0.60 -14.31 8.48
CA TYR A 143 -0.41 -15.58 7.79
C TYR A 143 0.16 -16.70 8.69
N GLY A 144 0.45 -16.42 9.96
CA GLY A 144 0.92 -17.42 10.93
C GLY A 144 2.39 -17.33 11.31
N ASN A 145 3.11 -16.26 10.96
CA ASN A 145 4.45 -16.03 11.51
C ASN A 145 4.34 -15.63 13.01
N GLU A 146 5.04 -16.34 13.88
CA GLU A 146 4.92 -16.17 15.35
C GLU A 146 5.43 -14.81 15.84
N ARG A 147 6.30 -14.13 15.08
CA ARG A 147 6.89 -12.86 15.49
C ARG A 147 5.81 -11.79 15.66
N SER A 148 5.80 -11.14 16.83
CA SER A 148 4.90 -10.01 17.07
C SER A 148 5.21 -8.84 16.12
N PRO A 149 4.17 -8.22 15.53
CA PRO A 149 4.34 -6.99 14.77
C PRO A 149 4.60 -5.80 15.69
N ASN A 150 5.32 -4.79 15.17
CA ASN A 150 5.63 -3.57 15.90
C ASN A 150 4.99 -2.32 15.27
N ASP A 151 4.70 -2.41 13.97
CA ASP A 151 4.19 -1.37 13.10
C ASP A 151 3.13 -1.95 12.16
N ILE A 152 2.42 -1.05 11.49
CA ILE A 152 1.37 -1.39 10.53
C ILE A 152 1.77 -0.82 9.17
N ASP A 153 1.95 -1.72 8.21
CA ASP A 153 2.24 -1.40 6.82
C ASP A 153 0.97 -1.58 5.98
N ILE A 154 0.50 -0.51 5.33
CA ILE A 154 -0.74 -0.50 4.54
C ILE A 154 -0.46 -0.12 3.10
N LEU A 155 -0.86 -0.99 2.18
CA LEU A 155 -0.98 -0.68 0.76
C LEU A 155 -2.35 -0.03 0.53
N ALA A 156 -2.36 1.28 0.28
CA ALA A 156 -3.56 2.03 -0.08
C ALA A 156 -3.83 1.96 -1.57
N LEU A 157 -5.08 1.67 -1.93
CA LEU A 157 -5.57 1.44 -3.28
C LEU A 157 -6.64 2.51 -3.57
N PRO A 158 -6.23 3.73 -3.98
CA PRO A 158 -7.17 4.80 -4.26
C PRO A 158 -8.03 4.46 -5.48
N PRO A 159 -9.28 4.97 -5.56
CA PRO A 159 -10.11 4.79 -6.74
C PRO A 159 -9.44 5.33 -8.02
N THR A 160 -9.66 4.64 -9.13
CA THR A 160 -9.08 5.01 -10.43
C THR A 160 -9.42 6.44 -10.82
N GLY A 161 -8.42 7.19 -11.27
CA GLY A 161 -8.58 8.58 -11.70
C GLY A 161 -8.67 9.61 -10.57
N ILE A 162 -8.40 9.22 -9.32
CA ILE A 162 -8.25 10.14 -8.20
C ILE A 162 -6.79 10.17 -7.77
N HIS A 163 -6.20 11.37 -7.79
CA HIS A 163 -4.85 11.57 -7.29
C HIS A 163 -4.89 11.78 -5.77
N ILE A 164 -4.52 10.74 -5.02
CA ILE A 164 -4.40 10.76 -3.57
C ILE A 164 -2.94 10.51 -3.19
N THR A 165 -2.41 11.32 -2.26
CA THR A 165 -1.04 11.15 -1.75
C THR A 165 -1.05 10.53 -0.36
N ALA A 166 0.09 9.94 0.06
CA ALA A 166 0.24 9.39 1.41
C ALA A 166 0.03 10.48 2.47
N GLU A 167 0.58 11.67 2.26
CA GLU A 167 0.41 12.80 3.18
C GLU A 167 -1.04 13.29 3.25
N TRP A 168 -1.82 13.14 2.19
CA TRP A 168 -3.26 13.40 2.25
C TRP A 168 -3.98 12.35 3.10
N LEU A 169 -3.72 11.06 2.88
CA LEU A 169 -4.34 9.98 3.67
C LEU A 169 -4.02 10.08 5.15
N LYS A 170 -2.74 10.33 5.49
CA LYS A 170 -2.31 10.53 6.88
C LYS A 170 -3.07 11.68 7.56
N ARG A 171 -3.26 12.80 6.85
CA ARG A 171 -4.05 13.94 7.35
C ARG A 171 -5.54 13.61 7.48
N ALA A 172 -6.10 12.86 6.53
CA ALA A 172 -7.49 12.42 6.59
C ALA A 172 -7.74 11.50 7.79
N ILE A 173 -6.82 10.56 8.07
CA ILE A 173 -6.89 9.68 9.25
C ILE A 173 -6.89 10.50 10.54
N VAL A 174 -5.93 11.41 10.71
CA VAL A 174 -5.87 12.28 11.90
C VAL A 174 -7.08 13.21 12.01
N LYS A 175 -7.63 13.70 10.89
CA LYS A 175 -8.84 14.54 10.92
C LYS A 175 -10.06 13.73 11.39
N LEU A 176 -10.15 12.45 11.01
CA LEU A 176 -11.29 11.59 11.35
C LEU A 176 -11.21 11.00 12.76
N ASP A 177 -10.00 10.87 13.30
CA ASP A 177 -9.76 10.45 14.68
C ASP A 177 -8.49 11.12 15.24
N SER A 178 -8.66 12.37 15.68
CA SER A 178 -7.57 13.17 16.24
C SER A 178 -7.24 12.83 17.69
N GLU A 179 -8.09 12.04 18.35
CA GLU A 179 -7.88 11.62 19.74
C GLU A 179 -6.81 10.52 19.79
N ASN A 180 -6.85 9.59 18.83
CA ASN A 180 -5.93 8.47 18.81
C ASN A 180 -4.75 8.67 17.84
N PHE A 181 -4.94 9.35 16.71
CA PHE A 181 -3.91 9.49 15.69
C PHE A 181 -3.22 10.85 15.71
N CYS A 182 -1.91 10.85 15.47
CA CYS A 182 -1.12 12.08 15.34
C CYS A 182 -0.08 12.02 14.22
N LEU A 183 0.35 13.20 13.75
CA LEU A 183 1.43 13.36 12.78
C LEU A 183 2.67 13.98 13.42
N GLU A 184 3.81 13.34 13.24
CA GLU A 184 5.10 13.85 13.70
C GLU A 184 6.05 14.16 12.55
N ARG A 185 7.02 15.05 12.82
CA ARG A 185 8.15 15.24 11.89
C ARG A 185 9.10 14.05 12.00
N PRO A 186 9.66 13.57 10.89
CA PRO A 186 10.78 12.63 10.93
C PRO A 186 12.00 13.27 11.61
N LYS A 187 12.95 12.42 12.02
CA LYS A 187 14.22 12.87 12.63
C LYS A 187 15.06 13.71 11.67
N ASP A 188 15.01 13.40 10.38
CA ASP A 188 15.66 14.19 9.34
C ASP A 188 14.90 15.51 9.14
N PRO A 189 15.49 16.67 9.45
CA PRO A 189 14.82 17.96 9.29
C PRO A 189 14.56 18.33 7.82
N LYS A 190 15.23 17.68 6.85
CA LYS A 190 15.02 17.92 5.41
C LYS A 190 13.86 17.11 4.84
N ALA A 191 13.40 16.09 5.54
CA ALA A 191 12.32 15.26 5.06
C ALA A 191 10.98 16.02 5.09
N THR A 192 10.29 16.02 3.95
CA THR A 192 9.06 16.78 3.72
C THR A 192 7.79 16.02 4.13
N PHE A 193 7.92 14.73 4.43
CA PHE A 193 6.81 13.87 4.83
C PHE A 193 6.58 13.90 6.35
N ARG A 194 5.40 13.45 6.79
CA ARG A 194 5.07 13.23 8.20
C ARG A 194 4.98 11.74 8.52
N ILE A 195 5.28 11.38 9.75
CA ILE A 195 5.09 10.02 10.25
C ILE A 195 3.73 9.97 10.95
N LEU A 196 2.90 9.00 10.56
CA LEU A 196 1.61 8.74 11.20
C LEU A 196 1.83 7.77 12.36
N TYR A 197 1.32 8.16 13.53
CA TYR A 197 1.34 7.33 14.73
C TYR A 197 -0.06 7.19 15.30
N PHE A 198 -0.30 6.05 15.93
CA PHE A 198 -1.37 5.84 16.89
C PHE A 198 -0.82 5.96 18.31
N THR A 199 -1.48 6.72 19.16
CA THR A 199 -1.11 6.90 20.57
C THR A 199 -1.67 5.75 21.39
N VAL A 200 -0.77 4.96 22.00
CA VAL A 200 -1.14 3.82 22.83
C VAL A 200 -1.14 4.27 24.28
N ASP A 201 -2.31 4.48 24.87
CA ASP A 201 -2.42 4.88 26.27
C ASP A 201 -2.26 3.69 27.24
N ASP A 202 -2.13 4.00 28.53
CA ASP A 202 -1.97 3.02 29.60
C ASP A 202 -3.22 2.14 29.81
N LYS A 203 -4.37 2.50 29.21
CA LYS A 203 -5.59 1.70 29.23
C LYS A 203 -5.55 0.61 28.16
N LEU A 204 -4.89 0.88 27.04
CA LEU A 204 -4.78 -0.03 25.92
C LEU A 204 -3.63 -1.03 26.08
N ALA A 205 -2.47 -0.58 26.56
CA ALA A 205 -1.29 -1.44 26.75
C ALA A 205 -0.46 -1.01 27.97
N PRO A 206 0.38 -1.91 28.54
CA PRO A 206 1.30 -1.51 29.59
C PRO A 206 2.28 -0.43 29.11
N PRO A 207 2.74 0.48 30.00
CA PRO A 207 3.75 1.46 29.66
C PRO A 207 4.99 0.81 29.04
N ASN A 208 5.57 1.44 28.01
CA ASN A 208 6.73 0.93 27.27
C ASN A 208 6.48 -0.35 26.44
N ALA A 209 5.23 -0.82 26.32
CA ALA A 209 4.90 -1.85 25.34
C ALA A 209 5.21 -1.39 23.90
N PHE A 210 5.19 -0.07 23.65
CA PHE A 210 5.59 0.54 22.39
C PHE A 210 6.63 1.62 22.63
N HIS A 211 7.51 1.84 21.64
CA HIS A 211 8.48 2.93 21.73
C HIS A 211 7.73 4.26 21.87
N LYS A 212 7.96 4.97 22.99
CA LYS A 212 7.27 6.22 23.33
C LYS A 212 5.74 6.09 23.32
N ASN A 213 5.22 4.90 23.65
CA ASN A 213 3.78 4.62 23.68
C ASN A 213 3.08 4.93 22.34
N LYS A 214 3.77 4.64 21.21
CA LYS A 214 3.26 4.91 19.86
C LYS A 214 3.46 3.72 18.92
N CYS A 215 2.43 3.40 18.16
CA CYS A 215 2.51 2.45 17.05
C CYS A 215 2.62 3.21 15.73
N LYS A 216 3.61 2.88 14.89
CA LYS A 216 3.84 3.53 13.61
C LYS A 216 2.94 2.94 12.54
N ILE A 217 2.37 3.78 11.68
CA ILE A 217 1.59 3.37 10.51
C ILE A 217 2.25 3.90 9.24
N ASP A 218 2.71 3.00 8.39
CA ASP A 218 3.26 3.32 7.07
C ASP A 218 2.19 3.08 5.99
N ILE A 219 1.95 4.10 5.17
CA ILE A 219 0.98 4.05 4.07
C ILE A 219 1.75 4.16 2.76
N LEU A 220 1.73 3.09 1.98
CA LEU A 220 2.35 3.02 0.66
C LEU A 220 1.28 2.89 -0.43
N PHE A 221 1.67 3.23 -1.66
CA PHE A 221 0.85 3.08 -2.85
C PHE A 221 1.45 2.04 -3.80
N PRO A 222 0.68 1.51 -4.75
CA PRO A 222 1.21 0.71 -5.83
C PRO A 222 2.44 1.35 -6.49
N ASN A 223 3.34 0.51 -6.96
CA ASN A 223 4.66 0.82 -7.52
C ASN A 223 5.69 1.34 -6.49
N THR A 224 5.27 1.66 -5.26
CA THR A 224 6.23 1.93 -4.18
C THR A 224 6.78 0.59 -3.68
N LEU A 225 8.11 0.45 -3.65
CA LEU A 225 8.78 -0.83 -3.29
C LEU A 225 8.26 -2.03 -4.10
N HIS A 226 8.00 -1.81 -5.39
CA HIS A 226 7.45 -2.82 -6.31
C HIS A 226 6.12 -3.46 -5.88
N LEU A 227 5.36 -2.82 -4.97
CA LEU A 227 4.04 -3.29 -4.57
C LEU A 227 3.07 -3.21 -5.77
N PRO A 228 2.25 -4.25 -6.02
CA PRO A 228 1.31 -4.24 -7.13
C PRO A 228 0.09 -3.34 -6.87
N SER A 229 -0.60 -2.99 -7.94
CA SER A 229 -1.99 -2.56 -7.84
C SER A 229 -2.86 -3.80 -7.72
N LEU A 230 -3.68 -3.86 -6.67
CA LEU A 230 -4.55 -5.00 -6.41
C LEU A 230 -6.01 -4.61 -6.66
N SER A 231 -6.74 -5.52 -7.30
CA SER A 231 -8.21 -5.49 -7.34
C SER A 231 -8.81 -6.14 -6.08
N LYS A 232 -10.09 -5.88 -5.82
CA LYS A 232 -10.83 -6.45 -4.67
C LYS A 232 -10.71 -7.96 -4.55
N ASN A 233 -10.70 -8.68 -5.68
CA ASN A 233 -10.66 -10.14 -5.72
C ASN A 233 -9.26 -10.71 -5.40
N GLU A 234 -8.23 -9.87 -5.48
CA GLU A 234 -6.85 -10.25 -5.22
C GLU A 234 -6.47 -10.02 -3.74
N ILE A 235 -7.16 -9.11 -3.06
CA ILE A 235 -7.03 -8.89 -1.62
C ILE A 235 -7.52 -10.15 -0.87
N LYS A 236 -6.69 -10.64 0.06
CA LYS A 236 -7.05 -11.76 0.94
C LYS A 236 -7.56 -11.23 2.26
N TRP A 237 -8.37 -12.01 2.96
CA TRP A 237 -8.89 -11.64 4.27
C TRP A 237 -8.37 -12.64 5.30
N GLN A 238 -7.70 -12.14 6.33
CA GLN A 238 -7.19 -12.91 7.45
C GLN A 238 -7.62 -12.23 8.73
N HIS A 239 -8.27 -12.97 9.64
CA HIS A 239 -8.72 -12.44 10.93
C HIS A 239 -9.53 -11.12 10.82
N GLY A 240 -10.37 -11.00 9.79
CA GLY A 240 -11.17 -9.80 9.54
C GLY A 240 -10.42 -8.61 8.92
N LEU A 241 -9.13 -8.74 8.64
CA LEU A 241 -8.30 -7.69 8.03
C LEU A 241 -7.97 -8.01 6.56
N PRO A 242 -7.95 -7.00 5.67
CA PRO A 242 -7.48 -7.18 4.30
C PRO A 242 -5.96 -7.30 4.28
N VAL A 243 -5.41 -8.27 3.56
CA VAL A 243 -3.98 -8.58 3.47
C VAL A 243 -3.59 -8.80 2.01
N ILE A 244 -2.38 -8.37 1.64
CA ILE A 244 -1.84 -8.65 0.30
C ILE A 244 -1.71 -10.17 0.05
N PRO A 245 -1.70 -10.65 -1.20
CA PRO A 245 -1.46 -12.06 -1.50
C PRO A 245 -0.16 -12.57 -0.87
N PHE A 246 -0.18 -13.81 -0.36
CA PHE A 246 0.97 -14.43 0.30
C PHE A 246 2.24 -14.44 -0.57
N SER A 247 2.11 -14.65 -1.89
CA SER A 247 3.23 -14.58 -2.84
C SER A 247 3.86 -13.19 -2.90
N VAL A 248 3.05 -12.13 -2.87
CA VAL A 248 3.53 -10.74 -2.86
C VAL A 248 4.27 -10.49 -1.55
N LEU A 249 3.70 -10.89 -0.41
CA LEU A 249 4.31 -10.71 0.91
C LEU A 249 5.67 -11.41 1.02
N LEU A 250 5.77 -12.66 0.55
CA LEU A 250 7.01 -13.43 0.59
C LEU A 250 8.12 -12.75 -0.21
N LEU A 251 7.84 -12.31 -1.44
CA LEU A 251 8.83 -11.63 -2.27
C LEU A 251 9.15 -10.22 -1.77
N GLN A 252 8.20 -9.55 -1.10
CA GLN A 252 8.45 -8.26 -0.44
C GLN A 252 9.42 -8.41 0.73
N LYS A 253 9.27 -9.46 1.55
CA LYS A 253 10.21 -9.75 2.64
C LYS A 253 11.60 -10.12 2.13
N LEU A 254 11.67 -10.89 1.04
CA LEU A 254 12.93 -11.17 0.36
C LEU A 254 13.59 -9.89 -0.20
N GLN A 255 12.81 -8.96 -0.75
CA GLN A 255 13.31 -7.64 -1.13
C GLN A 255 13.84 -6.88 0.09
N GLY A 256 13.08 -6.81 1.18
CA GLY A 256 13.48 -6.10 2.40
C GLY A 256 14.83 -6.58 2.94
N TRP A 257 15.04 -7.89 2.97
CA TRP A 257 16.33 -8.49 3.33
C TRP A 257 17.48 -8.01 2.41
N ASP A 258 17.30 -8.10 1.09
CA ASP A 258 18.33 -7.74 0.12
C ASP A 258 18.63 -6.23 0.10
N ASP A 259 17.61 -5.40 0.31
CA ASP A 259 17.76 -3.95 0.39
C ASP A 259 18.48 -3.57 1.70
N HIS A 260 18.09 -4.14 2.85
CA HIS A 260 18.70 -3.85 4.14
C HIS A 260 20.17 -4.27 4.23
N ARG A 261 20.55 -5.44 3.71
CA ARG A 261 21.96 -5.89 3.75
C ARG A 261 22.90 -5.02 2.91
N LYS A 262 22.37 -4.19 2.01
CA LYS A 262 23.12 -3.24 1.18
C LYS A 262 23.19 -1.83 1.77
N MET A 263 22.52 -1.57 2.89
CA MET A 263 22.54 -0.26 3.53
C MET A 263 23.85 -0.03 4.27
N SER A 264 24.40 1.17 4.17
CA SER A 264 25.62 1.55 4.90
C SER A 264 25.34 1.91 6.36
N GLU A 265 24.12 2.36 6.68
CA GLU A 265 23.77 2.70 8.06
C GLU A 265 23.48 1.45 8.89
N TYR A 266 24.29 1.24 9.93
CA TYR A 266 24.25 0.05 10.79
C TYR A 266 22.84 -0.35 11.27
N TYR A 267 22.06 0.60 11.78
CA TYR A 267 20.71 0.32 12.30
C TYR A 267 19.69 -0.10 11.21
N LYS A 268 19.95 0.23 9.94
CA LYS A 268 19.16 -0.25 8.80
C LYS A 268 19.66 -1.61 8.36
N TYR A 269 20.99 -1.79 8.33
CA TYR A 269 21.62 -3.06 8.05
C TYR A 269 21.15 -4.16 9.01
N GLU A 270 21.12 -3.92 10.32
CA GLU A 270 20.66 -4.91 11.32
C GLU A 270 19.26 -5.47 11.05
N LYS A 271 18.40 -4.74 10.34
CA LYS A 271 17.05 -5.22 9.98
C LYS A 271 17.08 -6.42 9.03
N GLN A 272 18.19 -6.65 8.31
CA GLN A 272 18.31 -7.78 7.40
C GLN A 272 18.13 -9.13 8.12
N TYR A 273 18.58 -9.27 9.36
CA TYR A 273 18.39 -10.52 10.12
C TYR A 273 16.92 -10.79 10.45
N MET A 274 16.16 -9.73 10.75
CA MET A 274 14.72 -9.86 10.99
C MET A 274 13.98 -10.24 9.71
N ASP A 275 14.32 -9.62 8.57
CA ASP A 275 13.71 -9.98 7.29
C ASP A 275 14.10 -11.38 6.84
N ALA A 276 15.35 -11.82 7.07
CA ALA A 276 15.78 -13.19 6.79
C ALA A 276 14.98 -14.21 7.62
N SER A 277 14.82 -13.95 8.93
CA SER A 277 14.00 -14.77 9.81
C SER A 277 12.54 -14.83 9.34
N ASP A 278 11.96 -13.68 8.95
CA ASP A 278 10.62 -13.63 8.37
C ASP A 278 10.51 -14.48 7.10
N VAL A 279 11.45 -14.36 6.16
CA VAL A 279 11.47 -15.18 4.94
C VAL A 279 11.55 -16.66 5.27
N GLN A 280 12.46 -17.07 6.16
CA GLN A 280 12.59 -18.47 6.56
C GLN A 280 11.34 -19.02 7.24
N ASN A 281 10.65 -18.22 8.05
CA ASN A 281 9.41 -18.63 8.70
C ASN A 281 8.26 -18.71 7.70
N LEU A 282 8.13 -17.73 6.79
CA LEU A 282 7.11 -17.75 5.73
C LEU A 282 7.25 -19.00 4.82
N LEU A 283 8.47 -19.43 4.51
CA LEU A 283 8.72 -20.64 3.71
C LEU A 283 8.24 -21.94 4.39
N LYS A 284 8.01 -21.93 5.70
CA LYS A 284 7.54 -23.10 6.47
C LYS A 284 6.01 -23.14 6.64
N LEU A 285 5.31 -22.05 6.30
CA LEU A 285 3.86 -21.95 6.50
C LEU A 285 3.09 -22.76 5.46
N GLU A 286 1.90 -23.23 5.81
CA GLU A 286 1.04 -24.03 4.93
C GLU A 286 0.71 -23.31 3.61
N HIS A 287 0.60 -21.98 3.63
CA HIS A 287 0.37 -21.16 2.44
C HIS A 287 1.40 -21.40 1.33
N ILE A 288 2.62 -21.85 1.67
CA ILE A 288 3.67 -22.18 0.70
C ILE A 288 3.27 -23.33 -0.22
N VAL A 289 2.46 -24.28 0.27
CA VAL A 289 2.02 -25.45 -0.49
C VAL A 289 1.25 -25.02 -1.73
N SER A 290 0.33 -24.06 -1.59
CA SER A 290 -0.46 -23.51 -2.72
C SER A 290 0.41 -22.85 -3.79
N LEU A 291 1.54 -22.27 -3.40
CA LEU A 291 2.46 -21.57 -4.30
C LEU A 291 3.33 -22.53 -5.12
N ARG A 292 3.59 -23.74 -4.61
CA ARG A 292 4.31 -24.80 -5.35
C ARG A 292 3.57 -25.19 -6.62
N PHE A 293 2.23 -25.12 -6.60
CA PHE A 293 1.39 -25.44 -7.75
C PHE A 293 1.09 -24.22 -8.62
N SER A 294 0.68 -23.10 -8.01
CA SER A 294 0.24 -21.92 -8.77
C SER A 294 1.38 -21.13 -9.40
N LYS A 295 2.59 -21.17 -8.81
CA LYS A 295 3.80 -20.48 -9.29
C LYS A 295 3.53 -19.07 -9.84
N PRO A 296 2.95 -18.16 -9.02
CA PRO A 296 2.43 -16.87 -9.49
C PRO A 296 3.55 -15.87 -9.87
N TRP A 297 4.82 -16.27 -9.75
CA TRP A 297 6.01 -15.44 -9.93
C TRP A 297 6.08 -14.77 -11.30
N TRP A 298 5.43 -15.33 -12.30
CA TRP A 298 5.40 -14.82 -13.67
C TRP A 298 4.16 -13.97 -13.97
N ASP A 299 3.23 -13.85 -13.02
CA ASP A 299 2.02 -13.06 -13.18
C ASP A 299 2.35 -11.57 -13.18
N ARG A 300 2.22 -10.96 -14.36
CA ARG A 300 2.51 -9.54 -14.59
C ARG A 300 1.57 -8.59 -13.85
N ARG A 301 0.44 -9.07 -13.33
CA ARG A 301 -0.46 -8.27 -12.50
C ARG A 301 0.14 -8.00 -11.12
N PHE A 302 0.88 -8.98 -10.58
CA PHE A 302 1.50 -8.86 -9.26
C PHE A 302 2.95 -8.41 -9.33
N PHE A 303 3.67 -8.80 -10.39
CA PHE A 303 5.12 -8.63 -10.44
C PHE A 303 5.55 -8.02 -11.77
N SER A 304 6.12 -6.81 -11.71
CA SER A 304 6.74 -6.17 -12.86
C SER A 304 7.92 -7.03 -13.36
N GLN A 305 8.32 -6.85 -14.62
CA GLN A 305 9.45 -7.57 -15.19
C GLN A 305 10.75 -7.34 -14.45
N GLU A 306 11.00 -6.10 -14.09
CA GLU A 306 12.14 -5.75 -13.24
C GLU A 306 12.09 -6.49 -11.90
N PHE A 307 10.94 -6.47 -11.22
CA PHE A 307 10.80 -7.14 -9.93
C PHE A 307 11.01 -8.65 -10.03
N GLN A 308 10.48 -9.30 -11.06
CA GLN A 308 10.70 -10.74 -11.29
C GLN A 308 12.19 -11.07 -11.46
N VAL A 309 12.92 -10.30 -12.29
CA VAL A 309 14.36 -10.50 -12.51
C VAL A 309 15.14 -10.30 -11.22
N LEU A 310 14.81 -9.25 -10.45
CA LEU A 310 15.43 -9.00 -9.14
C LEU A 310 15.12 -10.12 -8.15
N SER A 311 13.88 -10.61 -8.10
CA SER A 311 13.50 -11.73 -7.22
C SER A 311 14.28 -13.00 -7.53
N LEU A 312 14.53 -13.33 -8.81
CA LEU A 312 15.37 -14.48 -9.17
C LEU A 312 16.78 -14.36 -8.57
N ARG A 313 17.42 -13.19 -8.71
CA ARG A 313 18.76 -12.93 -8.15
C ARG A 313 18.75 -12.97 -6.63
N ARG A 314 17.74 -12.35 -6.00
CA ARG A 314 17.58 -12.35 -4.54
C ARG A 314 17.41 -13.76 -3.99
N VAL A 315 16.68 -14.64 -4.67
CA VAL A 315 16.56 -16.05 -4.27
C VAL A 315 17.91 -16.75 -4.37
N GLU A 316 18.68 -16.55 -5.44
CA GLU A 316 20.03 -17.11 -5.55
C GLU A 316 20.94 -16.66 -4.40
N ASP A 317 20.97 -15.35 -4.12
CA ASP A 317 21.78 -14.77 -3.05
C ASP A 317 21.34 -15.25 -1.66
N PHE A 318 20.02 -15.26 -1.41
CA PHE A 318 19.45 -15.72 -0.14
C PHE A 318 19.75 -17.19 0.10
N CYS A 319 19.66 -18.02 -0.93
CA CYS A 319 20.05 -19.42 -0.87
C CYS A 319 21.56 -19.62 -0.64
N GLY A 320 22.39 -18.68 -1.09
CA GLY A 320 23.82 -18.68 -0.80
C GLY A 320 24.12 -18.43 0.67
N GLU A 321 23.41 -17.48 1.28
CA GLU A 321 23.57 -17.10 2.69
C GLU A 321 22.83 -18.03 3.67
N TYR A 322 21.67 -18.56 3.27
CA TYR A 322 20.83 -19.46 4.05
C TYR A 322 20.58 -20.79 3.31
N PRO A 323 21.59 -21.68 3.19
CA PRO A 323 21.48 -22.91 2.38
C PRO A 323 20.34 -23.84 2.76
N ALA A 324 19.92 -23.85 4.02
CA ALA A 324 18.78 -24.65 4.50
C ALA A 324 17.44 -24.27 3.83
N SER A 325 17.33 -23.09 3.23
CA SER A 325 16.14 -22.64 2.51
C SER A 325 16.07 -23.08 1.04
N LYS A 326 17.18 -23.60 0.49
CA LYS A 326 17.31 -23.95 -0.95
C LYS A 326 16.23 -24.88 -1.45
N GLU A 327 15.95 -25.92 -0.67
CA GLU A 327 14.99 -26.95 -1.09
C GLU A 327 13.58 -26.37 -1.23
N GLU A 328 13.16 -25.50 -0.32
CA GLU A 328 11.86 -24.83 -0.40
C GLU A 328 11.76 -23.90 -1.61
N TRP A 329 12.78 -23.08 -1.86
CA TRP A 329 12.81 -22.22 -3.05
C TRP A 329 12.81 -23.02 -4.36
N ALA A 330 13.52 -24.15 -4.41
CA ALA A 330 13.49 -25.04 -5.57
C ALA A 330 12.09 -25.64 -5.79
N ARG A 331 11.39 -26.07 -4.73
CA ARG A 331 10.00 -26.56 -4.79
C ARG A 331 9.02 -25.50 -5.28
N LEU A 332 9.28 -24.22 -4.99
CA LEU A 332 8.51 -23.09 -5.53
C LEU A 332 8.79 -22.81 -7.02
N GLY A 333 9.79 -23.48 -7.62
CA GLY A 333 10.14 -23.34 -9.02
C GLY A 333 11.22 -22.28 -9.31
N PHE A 334 11.93 -21.81 -8.28
CA PHE A 334 13.08 -20.93 -8.48
C PHE A 334 14.34 -21.74 -8.79
N ARG A 335 15.25 -21.14 -9.55
CA ARG A 335 16.60 -21.68 -9.74
C ARG A 335 17.41 -21.36 -8.49
N VAL A 336 18.08 -22.38 -7.94
CA VAL A 336 18.95 -22.23 -6.76
C VAL A 336 20.37 -22.66 -7.11
N PRO A 337 21.42 -22.06 -6.53
CA PRO A 337 22.79 -22.47 -6.79
C PRO A 337 23.04 -23.92 -6.34
N ASN A 338 23.35 -24.78 -7.32
CA ASN A 338 23.87 -26.13 -7.04
C ASN A 338 25.17 -26.03 -6.25
N GLU A 339 25.42 -26.98 -5.34
CA GLU A 339 26.60 -26.99 -4.46
C GLU A 339 27.92 -26.83 -5.21
N ARG A 340 27.99 -27.33 -6.45
CA ARG A 340 29.19 -27.22 -7.31
C ARG A 340 29.43 -25.81 -7.89
N GLY A 341 28.41 -24.96 -7.96
CA GLY A 341 28.52 -23.61 -8.55
C GLY A 341 28.90 -22.51 -7.55
N VAL A 342 28.65 -22.74 -6.25
CA VAL A 342 28.88 -21.73 -5.21
C VAL A 342 30.37 -21.54 -4.95
N ALA A 343 31.16 -22.62 -4.91
CA ALA A 343 32.61 -22.55 -4.70
C ALA A 343 33.33 -21.71 -5.76
N ALA A 344 32.88 -21.77 -7.03
CA ALA A 344 33.49 -21.01 -8.12
C ALA A 344 33.19 -19.49 -8.04
N ARG A 345 32.00 -19.09 -7.56
CA ARG A 345 31.59 -17.67 -7.50
C ARG A 345 32.24 -16.93 -6.33
N TRP A 346 32.41 -17.58 -5.17
CA TRP A 346 33.13 -16.97 -4.04
C TRP A 346 34.60 -16.74 -4.37
N LEU A 347 35.25 -17.69 -5.06
CA LEU A 347 36.62 -17.52 -5.53
C LEU A 347 36.75 -16.38 -6.56
N ALA A 348 35.77 -16.21 -7.46
CA ALA A 348 35.79 -15.12 -8.43
C ALA A 348 35.45 -13.74 -7.83
N GLY A 349 34.55 -13.68 -6.85
CA GLY A 349 34.16 -12.44 -6.17
C GLY A 349 35.23 -11.91 -5.21
N SER A 350 35.98 -12.80 -4.53
CA SER A 350 37.08 -12.40 -3.65
C SER A 350 38.27 -11.80 -4.41
N VAL A 351 38.51 -12.21 -5.67
CA VAL A 351 39.57 -11.62 -6.52
C VAL A 351 39.20 -10.20 -6.96
N LEU A 352 37.93 -9.92 -7.25
CA LEU A 352 37.48 -8.58 -7.64
C LEU A 352 37.34 -7.62 -6.44
N ALA A 353 37.01 -8.12 -5.25
CA ALA A 353 36.96 -7.28 -4.05
C ALA A 353 38.36 -6.78 -3.60
N SER A 354 39.43 -7.54 -3.87
CA SER A 354 40.81 -7.10 -3.62
C SER A 354 41.32 -6.02 -4.58
N GLU A 355 40.71 -5.86 -5.76
CA GLU A 355 41.09 -4.80 -6.72
C GLU A 355 40.43 -3.45 -6.41
N TRP A 356 39.26 -3.43 -5.77
CA TRP A 356 38.57 -2.18 -5.40
C TRP A 356 39.15 -1.48 -4.16
N VAL A 357 39.86 -2.20 -3.28
CA VAL A 357 40.55 -1.58 -2.12
C VAL A 357 41.86 -0.91 -2.55
N CYS A 358 42.40 -1.20 -3.73
CA CYS A 358 43.69 -0.66 -4.17
C CYS A 358 43.59 0.63 -5.00
N PHE A 359 42.39 1.09 -5.37
CA PHE A 359 42.22 2.25 -6.28
C PHE A 359 41.91 3.60 -5.59
N GLN A 360 41.98 3.67 -4.25
CA GLN A 360 41.73 4.92 -3.49
C GLN A 360 42.96 5.56 -2.83
N CYS A 361 44.19 5.09 -3.13
CA CYS A 361 45.41 5.64 -2.51
C CYS A 361 46.50 6.04 -3.51
N THR A 362 46.18 6.77 -4.57
CA THR A 362 47.18 7.61 -5.29
C THR A 362 46.48 8.76 -6.00
N ASN A 363 46.28 9.87 -5.30
CA ASN A 363 46.29 11.23 -5.86
C ASN A 363 46.22 12.21 -4.69
N SER A 364 47.40 12.60 -4.21
CA SER A 364 47.66 13.77 -3.38
C SER A 364 49.02 14.31 -3.80
#